data_AF-A0A5E4Q6U2-F1
#
_entry.id   AF-A0A5E4Q6U2-F1
#
_cell.length_a   1.000
_cell.length_b   1.000
_cell.length_c   1.000
_cell.angle_alpha   90.00
_cell.angle_beta   90.00
_cell.angle_gamma   90.00
#
_symmetry.space_group_name_H-M   'P 1'
#
loop_
_entity.id
_entity.type
_entity.pdbx_description
1 polymer ?
#
loop_
_entity_poly.entity_id
_entity_poly.type
_entity_poly.pdbx_seq_one_letter_code
_entity_poly.pdbx_strand_id
1 'polypeptide(L)'
;MSDRRDSLVLEPGADIRPVIDTESVKLLLERLYGISVLELTELNGYDDRNYKVVEDPNVKNPLITNHQPYGYVLKIMNSMDSQNANLVDAQNEIMNFLLTRSVACPKPIRNVYGHLHSMETINGKKHAVRLLEYVPGVIMKDVPKSESLFYQLGEFVANLNNKLQNFNHSGLVGREHMWMLAKVPELDKFKYVIKDSEKLDLAEEVIEEFKYAIVPKMDELEKGQR
;
A
#
# COMPACT_ATOMS: atom_id res chain seq x y z
N MET A 1 22.78 -20.88 17.05
CA MET A 1 21.31 -20.94 17.12
C MET A 1 20.79 -19.94 16.11
N SER A 2 20.28 -20.44 14.99
CA SER A 2 19.75 -19.61 13.91
C SER A 2 18.46 -18.97 14.40
N ASP A 3 18.52 -17.67 14.65
CA ASP A 3 17.36 -16.82 14.86
C ASP A 3 16.66 -16.72 13.49
N ARG A 4 15.77 -17.69 13.20
CA ARG A 4 14.86 -17.59 12.07
C ARG A 4 13.94 -16.42 12.39
N ARG A 5 14.30 -15.23 11.92
CA ARG A 5 13.28 -14.23 11.61
C ARG A 5 12.41 -14.90 10.57
N ASP A 6 11.22 -15.32 10.96
CA ASP A 6 10.19 -15.75 10.00
C ASP A 6 10.10 -14.62 8.97
N SER A 7 10.58 -14.86 7.75
CA SER A 7 10.50 -13.85 6.70
C SER A 7 9.02 -13.64 6.43
N LEU A 8 8.51 -12.42 6.65
CA LEU A 8 7.14 -12.00 6.35
C LEU A 8 6.92 -11.88 4.83
N VAL A 9 7.48 -12.80 4.06
CA VAL A 9 7.36 -12.87 2.62
C VAL A 9 6.12 -13.71 2.33
N LEU A 10 5.32 -13.24 1.37
CA LEU A 10 4.06 -13.88 1.02
C LEU A 10 4.28 -15.34 0.61
N GLU A 11 3.54 -16.26 1.22
CA GLU A 11 3.54 -17.66 0.83
C GLU A 11 2.35 -17.96 -0.10
N PRO A 12 2.49 -18.88 -1.07
CA PRO A 12 1.40 -19.19 -1.98
C PRO A 12 0.16 -19.72 -1.25
N GLY A 13 -1.01 -19.16 -1.60
CA GLY A 13 -2.29 -19.51 -0.97
C GLY A 13 -2.51 -18.86 0.40
N ALA A 14 -1.59 -18.03 0.89
CA ALA A 14 -1.80 -17.25 2.11
C ALA A 14 -2.97 -16.28 1.92
N ASP A 15 -4.02 -16.47 2.71
CA ASP A 15 -5.14 -15.53 2.78
C ASP A 15 -4.74 -14.37 3.69
N ILE A 16 -4.35 -13.24 3.11
CA ILE A 16 -3.94 -12.04 3.85
C ILE A 16 -4.91 -10.88 3.66
N ARG A 17 -5.80 -10.99 2.67
CA ARG A 17 -6.72 -9.91 2.30
C ARG A 17 -7.85 -9.82 3.32
N PRO A 18 -8.24 -8.60 3.76
CA PRO A 18 -9.34 -8.45 4.69
C PRO A 18 -10.64 -9.04 4.14
N VAL A 19 -11.33 -9.84 4.95
CA VAL A 19 -12.68 -10.36 4.65
C VAL A 19 -13.68 -9.61 5.52
N ILE A 20 -14.39 -8.67 4.91
CA ILE A 20 -15.32 -7.77 5.58
C ILE A 20 -16.45 -7.38 4.63
N ASP A 21 -17.67 -7.28 5.15
CA ASP A 21 -18.84 -6.81 4.41
C ASP A 21 -18.99 -5.28 4.49
N THR A 22 -19.82 -4.73 3.61
CA THR A 22 -20.07 -3.29 3.47
C THR A 22 -20.62 -2.65 4.74
N GLU A 23 -21.48 -3.32 5.50
CA GLU A 23 -22.07 -2.76 6.72
C GLU A 23 -21.03 -2.68 7.83
N SER A 24 -20.20 -3.72 7.98
CA SER A 24 -19.06 -3.70 8.88
C SER A 24 -18.06 -2.59 8.54
N VAL A 25 -17.85 -2.26 7.26
CA VAL A 25 -17.01 -1.12 6.84
C VAL A 25 -17.61 0.22 7.28
N LYS A 26 -18.93 0.41 7.13
CA LYS A 26 -19.61 1.62 7.60
C LYS A 26 -19.50 1.76 9.13
N LEU A 27 -19.64 0.65 9.86
CA LEU A 27 -19.46 0.64 11.33
C LEU A 27 -18.02 0.99 11.74
N LEU A 28 -17.01 0.56 10.97
CA LEU A 28 -15.62 0.99 11.20
C LEU A 28 -15.46 2.50 11.00
N LEU A 29 -16.03 3.06 9.93
CA LEU A 29 -16.00 4.50 9.65
C LEU A 29 -16.68 5.32 10.75
N GLU A 30 -17.87 4.90 11.18
CA GLU A 30 -18.60 5.60 12.24
C GLU A 30 -17.83 5.52 13.57
N ARG A 31 -17.38 4.33 13.97
CA ARG A 31 -16.70 4.13 15.25
C ARG A 31 -15.33 4.80 15.31
N LEU A 32 -14.52 4.66 14.26
CA LEU A 32 -13.14 5.15 14.26
C LEU A 32 -13.05 6.61 13.86
N TYR A 33 -13.87 7.06 12.92
CA TYR A 33 -13.74 8.37 12.32
C TYR A 33 -14.95 9.26 12.52
N GLY A 34 -16.00 8.82 13.22
CA GLY A 34 -17.21 9.62 13.44
C GLY A 34 -17.93 9.99 12.14
N ILE A 35 -17.67 9.26 11.05
CA ILE A 35 -18.23 9.53 9.72
C ILE A 35 -19.39 8.58 9.47
N SER A 36 -20.57 9.15 9.25
CA SER A 36 -21.68 8.42 8.61
C SER A 36 -21.49 8.44 7.10
N VAL A 37 -21.85 7.34 6.44
CA VAL A 37 -21.52 7.12 5.01
C VAL A 37 -22.75 7.34 4.14
N LEU A 38 -22.68 8.30 3.20
CA LEU A 38 -23.71 8.48 2.17
C LEU A 38 -23.51 7.51 1.00
N GLU A 39 -22.27 7.38 0.53
CA GLU A 39 -21.90 6.49 -0.56
C GLU A 39 -20.61 5.74 -0.22
N LEU A 40 -20.60 4.43 -0.48
CA LEU A 40 -19.43 3.58 -0.31
C LEU A 40 -19.18 2.80 -1.59
N THR A 41 -18.00 2.97 -2.17
CA THR A 41 -17.60 2.29 -3.41
C THR A 41 -16.26 1.58 -3.19
N GLU A 42 -16.23 0.25 -3.33
CA GLU A 42 -14.98 -0.51 -3.26
C GLU A 42 -14.08 -0.17 -4.46
N LEU A 43 -12.82 0.13 -4.17
CA LEU A 43 -11.76 0.39 -5.15
C LEU A 43 -10.85 -0.84 -5.27
N ASN A 44 -10.10 -0.93 -6.36
CA ASN A 44 -9.08 -1.97 -6.49
C ASN A 44 -8.04 -1.87 -5.36
N GLY A 45 -7.73 -3.00 -4.72
CA GLY A 45 -6.83 -3.05 -3.56
C GLY A 45 -5.77 -4.15 -3.60
N TYR A 46 -5.76 -5.01 -4.62
CA TYR A 46 -4.92 -6.23 -4.67
C TYR A 46 -5.02 -7.03 -3.35
N ASP A 47 -4.03 -6.93 -2.45
CA ASP A 47 -4.01 -7.59 -1.13
C ASP A 47 -4.77 -6.80 -0.04
N ASP A 48 -5.00 -5.51 -0.25
CA ASP A 48 -5.73 -4.63 0.66
C ASP A 48 -7.22 -4.53 0.27
N ARG A 49 -8.01 -3.87 1.11
CA ARG A 49 -9.32 -3.35 0.73
C ARG A 49 -9.36 -1.83 0.86
N ASN A 50 -9.73 -1.18 -0.24
CA ASN A 50 -9.83 0.28 -0.32
C ASN A 50 -11.29 0.62 -0.63
N TYR A 51 -11.87 1.59 0.08
CA TYR A 51 -13.23 2.05 -0.16
C TYR A 51 -13.24 3.55 -0.31
N LYS A 52 -13.76 4.05 -1.44
CA LYS A 52 -14.12 5.46 -1.57
C LYS A 52 -15.35 5.73 -0.73
N VAL A 53 -15.27 6.78 0.08
CA VAL A 53 -16.30 7.17 1.05
C VAL A 53 -16.76 8.58 0.72
N VAL A 54 -18.05 8.75 0.47
CA VAL A 54 -18.69 10.07 0.51
C VAL A 54 -19.33 10.21 1.89
N GLU A 55 -18.87 11.20 2.65
CA GLU A 55 -19.34 11.45 4.01
C GLU A 55 -20.72 12.11 4.03
N ASP A 56 -21.50 11.79 5.05
CA ASP A 56 -22.63 12.63 5.47
C ASP A 56 -22.11 13.95 6.06
N PRO A 57 -22.76 15.11 5.81
CA PRO A 57 -22.33 16.39 6.36
C PRO A 57 -22.26 16.43 7.89
N ASN A 58 -22.93 15.54 8.61
CA ASN A 58 -22.88 15.49 10.07
C ASN A 58 -21.71 14.62 10.58
N VAL A 59 -20.48 15.08 10.34
CA VAL A 59 -19.27 14.42 10.82
C VAL A 59 -19.09 14.68 12.32
N LYS A 60 -19.02 13.60 13.11
CA LYS A 60 -18.93 13.67 14.58
C LYS A 60 -17.50 13.75 15.11
N ASN A 61 -16.48 13.61 14.25
CA ASN A 61 -15.09 13.66 14.66
C ASN A 61 -14.59 15.11 14.79
N PRO A 62 -14.24 15.57 16.01
CA PRO A 62 -13.87 16.97 16.25
C PRO A 62 -12.54 17.36 15.60
N LEU A 63 -11.74 16.40 15.13
CA LEU A 63 -10.47 16.65 14.45
C LEU A 63 -10.64 16.90 12.94
N ILE A 64 -11.81 16.61 12.38
CA ILE A 64 -12.15 16.91 11.00
C ILE A 64 -12.83 18.28 10.99
N THR A 65 -12.07 19.31 10.66
CA THR A 65 -12.54 20.71 10.71
C THR A 65 -13.16 21.19 9.41
N ASN A 66 -12.92 20.48 8.29
CA ASN A 66 -13.44 20.82 6.98
C ASN A 66 -13.90 19.55 6.27
N HIS A 67 -15.06 19.63 5.63
CA HIS A 67 -15.56 18.59 4.75
C HIS A 67 -14.65 18.40 3.54
N GLN A 68 -14.53 17.15 3.11
CA GLN A 68 -13.74 16.83 1.92
C GLN A 68 -14.64 16.74 0.70
N PRO A 69 -14.55 17.68 -0.26
CA PRO A 69 -15.50 17.75 -1.38
C PRO A 69 -15.46 16.52 -2.29
N TYR A 70 -14.34 15.79 -2.29
CA TYR A 70 -14.17 14.56 -3.07
C TYR A 70 -14.23 13.29 -2.22
N GLY A 71 -14.50 13.43 -0.91
CA GLY A 71 -14.59 12.34 0.05
C GLY A 71 -13.23 11.80 0.49
N TYR A 72 -13.26 10.55 0.95
CA TYR A 72 -12.11 9.85 1.52
C TYR A 72 -11.87 8.50 0.86
N VAL A 73 -10.75 7.89 1.22
CA VAL A 73 -10.47 6.47 1.02
C VAL A 73 -10.24 5.83 2.39
N LEU A 74 -11.14 4.94 2.80
CA LEU A 74 -10.85 4.01 3.89
C LEU A 74 -9.98 2.89 3.33
N LYS A 75 -8.81 2.69 3.91
CA LYS A 75 -7.90 1.61 3.57
C LYS A 75 -7.80 0.64 4.75
N ILE A 76 -8.10 -0.62 4.48
CA ILE A 76 -7.90 -1.76 5.38
C ILE A 76 -6.74 -2.56 4.80
N MET A 77 -5.58 -2.46 5.44
CA MET A 77 -4.36 -3.10 4.96
C MET A 77 -4.40 -4.61 5.23
N ASN A 78 -3.77 -5.39 4.37
CA ASN A 78 -3.65 -6.84 4.51
C ASN A 78 -3.03 -7.25 5.86
N SER A 79 -3.36 -8.45 6.34
CA SER A 79 -3.00 -8.88 7.69
C SER A 79 -1.50 -9.10 7.90
N MET A 80 -0.75 -9.35 6.82
CA MET A 80 0.69 -9.63 6.88
C MET A 80 1.48 -8.33 7.09
N ASP A 81 1.28 -7.33 6.22
CA ASP A 81 1.89 -6.01 6.38
C ASP A 81 1.44 -5.32 7.68
N SER A 82 0.22 -5.61 8.13
CA SER A 82 -0.35 -5.03 9.35
C SER A 82 0.36 -5.49 10.62
N GLN A 83 1.19 -6.53 10.56
CA GLN A 83 2.03 -6.95 11.68
C GLN A 83 3.17 -5.96 11.95
N ASN A 84 3.54 -5.14 10.96
CA ASN A 84 4.58 -4.13 11.09
C ASN A 84 3.96 -2.73 11.26
N ALA A 85 3.57 -2.38 12.50
CA ALA A 85 3.01 -1.06 12.80
C ALA A 85 3.96 0.10 12.42
N ASN A 86 5.27 -0.07 12.58
CA ASN A 86 6.26 0.94 12.20
C ASN A 86 6.24 1.22 10.69
N LEU A 87 5.94 0.22 9.85
CA LEU A 87 5.76 0.42 8.41
C LEU A 87 4.51 1.25 8.11
N VAL A 88 3.41 1.00 8.84
CA VAL A 88 2.17 1.80 8.70
C VAL A 88 2.43 3.25 9.06
N ASP A 89 3.16 3.49 10.15
CA ASP A 89 3.57 4.83 10.57
C ASP A 89 4.46 5.49 9.54
N ALA A 90 5.48 4.78 9.01
CA ALA A 90 6.34 5.27 7.95
C ALA A 90 5.54 5.74 6.72
N GLN A 91 4.54 4.95 6.31
CA GLN A 91 3.67 5.27 5.18
C GLN A 91 2.77 6.48 5.45
N ASN A 92 2.33 6.70 6.69
CA ASN A 92 1.56 7.90 7.02
C ASN A 92 2.46 9.13 7.11
N GLU A 93 3.66 8.99 7.66
CA GLU A 93 4.64 10.07 7.77
C GLU A 93 5.18 10.51 6.42
N ILE A 94 5.44 9.60 5.48
CA ILE A 94 5.88 9.96 4.13
C ILE A 94 4.83 10.82 3.41
N MET A 95 3.53 10.53 3.58
CA MET A 95 2.45 11.35 3.02
C MET A 95 2.45 12.75 3.65
N ASN A 96 2.53 12.85 4.98
CA ASN A 96 2.63 14.14 5.66
C ASN A 96 3.87 14.95 5.22
N PHE A 97 5.02 14.29 5.09
CA PHE A 97 6.27 14.89 4.65
C PHE A 97 6.21 15.43 3.21
N LEU A 98 5.50 14.73 2.32
CA LEU A 98 5.28 15.13 0.93
C LEU A 98 4.33 16.32 0.81
N LEU A 99 3.27 16.35 1.64
CA LEU A 99 2.34 17.49 1.70
C LEU A 99 3.04 18.79 2.10
N THR A 100 3.97 18.77 3.06
CA THR A 100 4.73 19.98 3.43
C THR A 100 5.73 20.43 2.35
N ARG A 101 5.86 19.66 1.27
CA ARG A 101 6.76 19.92 0.13
C ARG A 101 5.99 20.12 -1.18
N SER A 102 4.69 20.38 -1.09
CA SER A 102 3.80 20.66 -2.21
C SER A 102 3.74 19.53 -3.24
N VAL A 103 3.90 18.29 -2.81
CA VAL A 103 3.68 17.11 -3.66
C VAL A 103 2.24 16.65 -3.47
N ALA A 104 1.48 16.59 -4.57
CA ALA A 104 0.12 16.09 -4.57
C ALA A 104 0.10 14.61 -4.18
N CYS A 105 -0.48 14.29 -3.02
CA CYS A 105 -0.65 12.94 -2.53
C CYS A 105 -1.85 12.88 -1.55
N PRO A 106 -2.38 11.68 -1.25
CA PRO A 106 -3.42 11.53 -0.24
C PRO A 106 -2.93 12.00 1.13
N LYS A 107 -3.82 12.63 1.90
CA LYS A 107 -3.52 13.08 3.26
C LYS A 107 -4.14 12.15 4.29
N PRO A 108 -3.35 11.58 5.22
CA PRO A 108 -3.92 10.74 6.27
C PRO A 108 -4.71 11.56 7.29
N ILE A 109 -5.87 11.05 7.67
CA ILE A 109 -6.82 11.67 8.58
C ILE A 109 -6.72 11.01 9.96
N ARG A 110 -6.75 11.84 11.00
CA ARG A 110 -6.77 11.35 12.39
C ARG A 110 -8.14 10.79 12.75
N ASN A 111 -8.15 9.62 13.37
CA ASN A 111 -9.33 9.02 13.96
C ASN A 111 -9.80 9.83 15.19
N VAL A 112 -10.94 9.49 15.77
CA VAL A 112 -11.51 10.22 16.94
C VAL A 112 -10.60 10.20 18.18
N TYR A 113 -9.60 9.32 18.20
CA TYR A 113 -8.59 9.21 19.26
C TYR A 113 -7.30 9.98 18.95
N GLY A 114 -7.21 10.65 17.80
CA GLY A 114 -6.03 11.41 17.37
C GLY A 114 -4.96 10.59 16.65
N HIS A 115 -5.15 9.30 16.40
CA HIS A 115 -4.18 8.44 15.71
C HIS A 115 -4.42 8.42 14.19
N LEU A 116 -3.35 8.24 13.39
CA LEU A 116 -3.44 8.19 11.91
C LEU A 116 -3.86 6.82 11.37
N HIS A 117 -3.88 5.80 12.21
CA HIS A 117 -4.39 4.48 11.91
C HIS A 117 -4.94 3.83 13.20
N SER A 118 -5.71 2.75 13.06
CA SER A 118 -6.16 1.87 14.15
C SER A 118 -5.85 0.42 13.80
N MET A 119 -5.53 -0.40 14.81
CA MET A 119 -5.35 -1.83 14.63
C MET A 119 -6.64 -2.56 14.98
N GLU A 120 -7.28 -3.15 13.97
CA GLU A 120 -8.60 -3.78 14.10
C GLU A 120 -8.53 -5.28 13.87
N THR A 121 -9.32 -6.04 14.63
CA THR A 121 -9.48 -7.48 14.40
C THR A 121 -10.67 -7.71 13.47
N ILE A 122 -10.39 -8.16 12.25
CA ILE A 122 -11.40 -8.43 11.22
C ILE A 122 -11.25 -9.90 10.82
N ASN A 123 -12.34 -10.67 10.93
CA ASN A 123 -12.34 -12.12 10.67
C ASN A 123 -11.17 -12.87 11.35
N GLY A 124 -10.88 -12.53 12.61
CA GLY A 124 -9.83 -13.16 13.42
C GLY A 124 -8.39 -12.72 13.12
N LYS A 125 -8.15 -11.84 12.14
CA LYS A 125 -6.83 -11.32 11.78
C LYS A 125 -6.71 -9.85 12.13
N LYS A 126 -5.51 -9.38 12.46
CA LYS A 126 -5.24 -7.96 12.73
C LYS A 126 -4.97 -7.22 11.44
N HIS A 127 -5.63 -6.08 11.26
CA HIS A 127 -5.52 -5.22 10.10
C HIS A 127 -5.32 -3.76 10.53
N ALA A 128 -4.39 -3.05 9.90
CA ALA A 128 -4.28 -1.61 10.05
C ALA A 128 -5.37 -0.94 9.21
N VAL A 129 -6.20 -0.13 9.86
CA VAL A 129 -7.27 0.64 9.24
C VAL A 129 -6.88 2.12 9.29
N ARG A 130 -6.89 2.79 8.14
CA ARG A 130 -6.63 4.22 8.02
C ARG A 130 -7.57 4.92 7.05
N LEU A 131 -7.78 6.20 7.26
CA LEU A 131 -8.59 7.06 6.38
C LEU A 131 -7.67 8.09 5.71
N LEU A 132 -7.80 8.24 4.40
CA LEU A 132 -7.03 9.18 3.59
C LEU A 132 -7.98 10.14 2.86
N GLU A 133 -7.60 11.40 2.65
CA GLU A 133 -8.31 12.29 1.72
C GLU A 133 -8.26 11.70 0.31
N TYR A 134 -9.40 11.69 -0.40
CA TYR A 134 -9.46 11.21 -1.78
C TYR A 134 -8.81 12.24 -2.71
N VAL A 135 -7.90 11.79 -3.56
CA VAL A 135 -7.28 12.63 -4.60
C VAL A 135 -8.14 12.53 -5.86
N PRO A 136 -8.80 13.63 -6.31
CA PRO A 136 -9.59 13.62 -7.52
C PRO A 136 -8.71 13.43 -8.76
N GLY A 137 -9.18 12.63 -9.72
CA GLY A 137 -8.48 12.37 -10.96
C GLY A 137 -9.00 11.16 -11.70
N VAL A 138 -8.36 10.86 -12.82
CA VAL A 138 -8.62 9.68 -13.65
C VAL A 138 -7.42 8.75 -13.55
N ILE A 139 -7.66 7.45 -13.41
CA ILE A 139 -6.58 6.45 -13.35
C ILE A 139 -5.84 6.44 -14.69
N MET A 140 -4.50 6.49 -14.66
CA MET A 140 -3.65 6.59 -15.86
C MET A 140 -3.96 5.51 -16.93
N LYS A 141 -4.40 4.31 -16.51
CA LYS A 141 -4.80 3.23 -17.42
C LYS A 141 -5.94 3.65 -18.36
N ASP A 142 -6.83 4.52 -17.87
CA ASP A 142 -8.05 4.97 -18.55
C ASP A 142 -7.85 6.31 -19.31
N VAL A 143 -6.66 6.89 -19.25
CA VAL A 143 -6.30 8.14 -19.96
C VAL A 143 -5.59 7.82 -21.28
N PRO A 144 -5.86 8.53 -22.39
CA PRO A 144 -5.08 8.40 -23.62
C PRO A 144 -3.59 8.64 -23.38
N LYS A 145 -2.75 7.75 -23.91
CA LYS A 145 -1.30 7.85 -23.72
C LYS A 145 -0.74 8.83 -24.76
N SER A 146 0.00 9.83 -24.28
CA SER A 146 0.63 10.86 -25.12
C SER A 146 2.04 11.14 -24.61
N GLU A 147 2.90 11.66 -25.50
CA GLU A 147 4.26 12.07 -25.12
C GLU A 147 4.25 13.11 -24.00
N SER A 148 3.33 14.08 -24.06
CA SER A 148 3.17 15.09 -23.01
C SER A 148 2.80 14.48 -21.66
N LEU A 149 1.91 13.48 -21.62
CA LEU A 149 1.55 12.79 -20.39
C LEU A 149 2.76 12.06 -19.78
N PHE A 150 3.56 11.37 -20.61
CA PHE A 150 4.76 10.69 -20.12
C PHE A 150 5.84 11.67 -19.65
N TYR A 151 5.99 12.82 -20.33
CA TYR A 151 6.89 13.87 -19.88
C TYR A 151 6.50 14.40 -18.49
N GLN A 152 5.22 14.74 -18.28
CA GLN A 152 4.71 15.18 -16.98
C GLN A 152 4.85 14.11 -15.89
N LEU A 153 4.64 12.84 -16.23
CA LEU A 153 4.89 11.73 -15.31
C LEU A 153 6.37 11.68 -14.90
N GLY A 154 7.29 11.83 -15.87
CA GLY A 154 8.72 11.89 -15.61
C GLY A 154 9.11 13.04 -14.68
N GLU A 155 8.59 14.25 -14.94
CA GLU A 155 8.78 15.41 -14.07
C GLU A 155 8.27 15.15 -12.65
N PHE A 156 7.08 14.57 -12.52
CA PHE A 156 6.48 14.23 -11.23
C PHE A 156 7.31 13.20 -10.46
N VAL A 157 7.74 12.11 -11.11
CA VAL A 157 8.57 11.06 -10.50
C VAL A 157 9.93 11.62 -10.08
N ALA A 158 10.56 12.44 -10.91
CA ALA A 158 11.82 13.10 -10.57
C ALA A 158 11.67 14.04 -9.36
N ASN A 159 10.62 14.85 -9.34
CA ASN A 159 10.32 15.73 -8.21
C ASN A 159 10.05 14.92 -6.92
N LEU A 160 9.21 13.88 -7.00
CA LEU A 160 8.92 12.99 -5.87
C LEU A 160 10.22 12.37 -5.31
N ASN A 161 11.04 11.78 -6.19
CA ASN A 161 12.31 11.18 -5.82
C ASN A 161 13.24 12.19 -5.12
N ASN A 162 13.36 13.41 -5.67
CA ASN A 162 14.20 14.47 -5.10
C ASN A 162 13.70 14.92 -3.72
N LYS A 163 12.38 15.01 -3.51
CA LYS A 163 11.83 15.37 -2.20
C LYS A 163 12.08 14.28 -1.16
N LEU A 164 12.06 13.01 -1.55
CA LEU A 164 12.21 11.86 -0.66
C LEU A 164 13.66 11.57 -0.22
N GLN A 165 14.68 12.13 -0.87
CA GLN A 165 16.10 11.87 -0.54
C GLN A 165 16.46 12.06 0.95
N ASN A 166 15.76 12.95 1.66
CA ASN A 166 16.02 13.25 3.06
C ASN A 166 14.97 12.67 4.02
N PHE A 167 14.04 11.86 3.52
CA PHE A 167 13.06 11.17 4.36
C PHE A 167 13.71 9.92 4.95
N ASN A 168 13.72 9.80 6.28
CA ASN A 168 14.23 8.63 6.98
C ASN A 168 13.21 8.20 8.04
N HIS A 169 12.90 6.91 8.07
CA HIS A 169 12.01 6.34 9.07
C HIS A 169 12.43 4.90 9.39
N SER A 170 12.49 4.55 10.68
CA SER A 170 12.94 3.23 11.13
C SER A 170 12.08 2.09 10.57
N GLY A 171 10.79 2.33 10.37
CA GLY A 171 9.85 1.39 9.77
C GLY A 171 10.08 1.04 8.29
N LEU A 172 10.96 1.75 7.59
CA LEU A 172 11.38 1.41 6.23
C LEU A 172 12.60 0.48 6.20
N VAL A 173 13.40 0.50 7.28
CA VAL A 173 14.65 -0.25 7.35
C VAL A 173 14.35 -1.74 7.45
N GLY A 174 14.98 -2.53 6.57
CA GLY A 174 14.85 -3.98 6.58
C GLY A 174 13.48 -4.49 6.13
N ARG A 175 12.67 -3.64 5.46
CA ARG A 175 11.45 -4.10 4.79
C ARG A 175 11.85 -5.13 3.73
N GLU A 176 11.16 -6.26 3.74
CA GLU A 176 11.18 -7.22 2.64
C GLU A 176 9.77 -7.33 2.06
N HIS A 177 9.67 -7.41 0.74
CA HIS A 177 8.39 -7.53 0.06
C HIS A 177 8.57 -8.34 -1.22
N MET A 178 7.56 -9.13 -1.60
CA MET A 178 7.64 -10.04 -2.75
C MET A 178 7.98 -9.31 -4.07
N TRP A 179 7.60 -8.04 -4.18
CA TRP A 179 7.87 -7.22 -5.35
C TRP A 179 9.28 -6.62 -5.41
N MET A 180 10.14 -6.92 -4.44
CA MET A 180 11.55 -6.52 -4.50
C MET A 180 12.30 -7.41 -5.48
N LEU A 181 13.18 -6.84 -6.31
CA LEU A 181 13.99 -7.60 -7.27
C LEU A 181 14.84 -8.69 -6.58
N ALA A 182 15.29 -8.45 -5.34
CA ALA A 182 16.00 -9.45 -4.55
C ALA A 182 15.17 -10.71 -4.22
N LYS A 183 13.83 -10.66 -4.38
CA LYS A 183 12.91 -11.77 -4.14
C LYS A 183 12.53 -12.53 -5.41
N VAL A 184 13.15 -12.26 -6.57
CA VAL A 184 12.95 -13.06 -7.80
C VAL A 184 13.10 -14.58 -7.58
N PRO A 185 14.08 -15.08 -6.81
CA PRO A 185 14.17 -16.52 -6.51
C PRO A 185 12.94 -17.10 -5.80
N GLU A 186 12.21 -16.30 -5.02
CA GLU A 186 11.01 -16.76 -4.30
C GLU A 186 9.83 -17.04 -5.24
N LEU A 187 9.88 -16.53 -6.48
CA LEU A 187 8.82 -16.74 -7.47
C LEU A 187 8.67 -18.21 -7.89
N ASP A 188 9.69 -19.04 -7.67
CA ASP A 188 9.61 -20.50 -7.82
C ASP A 188 8.40 -21.11 -7.10
N LYS A 189 8.09 -20.58 -5.92
CA LYS A 189 6.97 -21.05 -5.10
C LYS A 189 5.63 -20.84 -5.80
N PHE A 190 5.54 -19.92 -6.76
CA PHE A 190 4.31 -19.51 -7.42
C PHE A 190 4.12 -20.07 -8.82
N LYS A 191 5.15 -20.71 -9.41
CA LYS A 191 5.15 -21.13 -10.82
C LYS A 191 3.97 -22.04 -11.21
N TYR A 192 3.41 -22.78 -10.24
CA TYR A 192 2.23 -23.63 -10.43
C TYR A 192 0.97 -22.90 -10.94
N VAL A 193 0.92 -21.56 -10.82
CA VAL A 193 -0.19 -20.75 -11.35
C VAL A 193 -0.12 -20.56 -12.87
N ILE A 194 1.06 -20.71 -13.47
CA ILE A 194 1.26 -20.58 -14.92
C ILE A 194 0.84 -21.90 -15.58
N LYS A 195 -0.23 -21.84 -16.39
CA LYS A 195 -0.80 -23.02 -17.06
C LYS A 195 -0.27 -23.25 -18.47
N ASP A 196 0.27 -22.20 -19.06
CA ASP A 196 0.87 -22.21 -20.38
C ASP A 196 2.32 -22.68 -20.25
N SER A 197 2.67 -23.77 -20.92
CA SER A 197 4.00 -24.39 -20.78
C SER A 197 5.11 -23.52 -21.32
N GLU A 198 4.91 -22.82 -22.44
CA GLU A 198 5.94 -21.94 -23.02
C GLU A 198 6.24 -20.75 -22.09
N LYS A 199 5.20 -20.20 -21.46
CA LYS A 199 5.38 -19.14 -20.46
C LYS A 199 6.01 -19.65 -19.17
N LEU A 200 5.71 -20.87 -18.77
CA LEU A 200 6.32 -21.50 -17.60
C LEU A 200 7.82 -21.71 -17.85
N ASP A 201 8.18 -22.30 -18.98
CA ASP A 201 9.58 -22.54 -19.37
C ASP A 201 10.37 -21.22 -19.40
N LEU A 202 9.81 -20.17 -20.03
CA LEU A 202 10.42 -18.83 -20.05
C LEU A 202 10.59 -18.25 -18.64
N ALA A 203 9.58 -18.37 -17.78
CA ALA A 203 9.67 -17.87 -16.41
C ALA A 203 10.72 -18.61 -15.59
N GLU A 204 10.80 -19.94 -15.73
CA GLU A 204 11.81 -20.77 -15.08
C GLU A 204 13.22 -20.42 -15.58
N GLU A 205 13.42 -20.25 -16.88
CA GLU A 205 14.69 -19.82 -17.46
C GLU A 205 15.17 -18.49 -16.86
N VAL A 206 14.29 -17.48 -16.80
CA VAL A 206 14.63 -16.17 -16.23
C VAL A 206 14.95 -16.26 -14.73
N ILE A 207 14.21 -17.07 -13.97
CA ILE A 207 14.45 -17.26 -12.55
C ILE A 207 15.80 -17.97 -12.32
N GLU A 208 16.11 -19.01 -13.07
CA GLU A 208 17.39 -19.73 -12.97
C GLU A 208 18.57 -18.85 -13.38
N GLU A 209 18.46 -18.08 -14.47
CA GLU A 209 19.50 -17.13 -14.88
C GLU A 209 19.72 -16.05 -13.81
N PHE A 210 18.65 -15.54 -13.19
CA PHE A 210 18.77 -14.60 -12.08
C PHE A 210 19.53 -15.21 -10.89
N LYS A 211 19.21 -16.45 -10.51
CA LYS A 211 19.91 -17.17 -9.44
C LYS A 211 21.38 -17.40 -9.76
N TYR A 212 21.70 -17.70 -11.01
CA TYR A 212 23.07 -17.97 -11.43
C TYR A 212 23.91 -16.69 -11.58
N ALA A 213 23.39 -15.67 -12.26
CA ALA A 213 24.15 -14.48 -12.64
C ALA A 213 24.10 -13.35 -11.62
N ILE A 214 22.98 -13.19 -10.91
CA ILE A 214 22.70 -12.02 -10.05
C ILE A 214 22.91 -12.32 -8.58
N VAL A 215 22.36 -13.43 -8.05
CA VAL A 215 22.43 -13.76 -6.62
C VAL A 215 23.88 -13.76 -6.07
N PRO A 216 24.90 -14.32 -6.76
CA PRO A 216 26.28 -14.31 -6.27
C PRO A 216 26.89 -12.91 -6.14
N LYS A 217 26.37 -11.92 -6.88
CA LYS A 217 26.88 -10.54 -6.92
C LYS A 217 25.93 -9.55 -6.24
N MET A 218 24.87 -10.04 -5.60
CA MET A 218 23.76 -9.20 -5.13
C MET A 218 24.18 -8.14 -4.10
N ASP A 219 25.26 -8.37 -3.35
CA ASP A 219 25.80 -7.40 -2.40
C ASP A 219 26.69 -6.32 -3.05
N GLU A 220 27.13 -6.54 -4.28
CA GLU A 220 27.88 -5.56 -5.08
C GLU A 220 26.97 -4.66 -5.93
N LEU A 221 25.71 -5.05 -6.10
CA LEU A 221 24.72 -4.35 -6.92
C LEU A 221 23.92 -3.36 -6.08
N GLU A 222 23.48 -2.27 -6.73
CA GLU A 222 22.54 -1.34 -6.11
C GLU A 222 21.22 -2.05 -5.83
N LYS A 223 20.82 -2.09 -4.56
CA LYS A 223 19.51 -2.57 -4.15
C LYS A 223 18.51 -1.45 -4.45
N GLY A 224 17.47 -1.75 -5.24
CA GLY A 224 16.42 -0.78 -5.58
C GLY A 224 15.91 -0.04 -4.34
N GLN A 225 15.80 1.28 -4.45
CA GLN A 225 15.59 2.31 -3.41
C GLN A 225 15.38 1.81 -1.96
N ARG A 226 16.36 2.13 -1.11
CA ARG A 226 16.33 2.00 0.35
C ARG A 226 15.28 2.92 0.99
#